data_AF-A0A4V6J157-F1
#
_entry.id   AF-A0A4V6J157-F1
#
_cell.length_a   1.000
_cell.length_b   1.000
_cell.length_c   1.000
_cell.angle_alpha   90.00
_cell.angle_beta   90.00
_cell.angle_gamma   90.00
#
_symmetry.space_group_name_H-M   'P 1'
#
loop_
_entity.id
_entity.type
_entity.pdbx_description
1 polymer ?
#
loop_
_entity_poly.entity_id
_entity_poly.type
_entity_poly.pdbx_seq_one_letter_code
_entity_poly.pdbx_strand_id
1 'polypeptide(L)' 'MVQELERRAVLAGYSHIYLTTGFRQPEAVKLYLSQGYEPQFDLDRNPEEYSQPPYDGRLRFSKALAVSALGQSA' A
#
# COMPACT_ATOMS: atom_id res chain seq x y z
N MET A 1 -10.13 -4.72 8.54
CA MET A 1 -9.97 -3.60 7.57
C MET A 1 -8.57 -3.03 7.68
N VAL A 2 -8.01 -2.51 6.57
CA VAL A 2 -6.64 -1.95 6.52
C VAL A 2 -6.42 -0.82 7.53
N GLN A 3 -7.47 -0.06 7.86
CA GLN A 3 -7.43 1.02 8.85
C GLN A 3 -7.03 0.57 10.27
N GLU A 4 -7.43 -0.63 10.69
CA GLU A 4 -7.03 -1.18 12.00
C GLU A 4 -5.54 -1.54 11.99
N LEU A 5 -5.04 -2.04 10.86
CA LEU A 5 -3.60 -2.28 10.67
C LEU A 5 -2.82 -0.96 10.73
N GLU A 6 -3.31 0.09 10.05
CA GLU A 6 -2.72 1.43 10.09
C GLU A 6 -2.64 1.99 11.51
N ARG A 7 -3.74 1.91 12.26
CA ARG A 7 -3.80 2.35 13.66
C ARG A 7 -2.76 1.61 14.51
N ARG A 8 -2.70 0.28 14.41
CA ARG A 8 -1.72 -0.52 15.18
C ARG A 8 -0.29 -0.22 14.79
N ALA A 9 -0.04 -0.01 13.50
CA ALA A 9 1.29 0.32 13.00
C ALA A 9 1.76 1.68 13.54
N VAL A 10 0.90 2.71 13.55
CA VAL A 10 1.19 4.00 14.18
C VAL A 10 1.48 3.84 15.68
N LEU A 11 0.64 3.07 16.41
CA LEU A 11 0.84 2.82 17.84
C LEU A 11 2.14 2.07 18.15
N ALA A 12 2.61 1.23 17.23
CA ALA A 12 3.88 0.53 17.32
C ALA A 12 5.08 1.36 16.83
N GLY A 13 4.87 2.62 16.43
CA GLY A 13 5.93 3.53 16.00
C GLY A 13 6.41 3.31 14.56
N TYR A 14 5.65 2.61 13.72
CA TYR A 14 5.97 2.49 12.30
C TYR A 14 5.58 3.75 11.55
N SER A 15 6.46 4.17 10.63
CA SER A 15 6.24 5.34 9.76
C SER A 15 5.74 4.98 8.37
N HIS A 16 5.78 3.70 7.98
CA HIS A 16 5.38 3.24 6.65
C HIS A 16 4.66 1.90 6.70
N ILE A 17 3.72 1.71 5.79
CA ILE A 17 3.08 0.41 5.52
C ILE A 17 3.33 0.01 4.07
N TYR A 18 3.61 -1.27 3.89
CA TYR A 18 3.76 -1.91 2.59
C TYR A 18 2.73 -3.03 2.47
N LEU A 19 1.92 -2.98 1.43
CA LEU A 19 0.92 -4.01 1.13
C LEU A 19 1.21 -4.62 -0.24
N THR A 20 0.80 -5.87 -0.42
CA THR A 20 0.85 -6.55 -1.71
C THR A 20 -0.47 -7.23 -2.00
N THR A 21 -0.95 -7.12 -3.23
CA THR A 21 -2.12 -7.86 -3.72
C THR A 21 -1.78 -8.52 -5.06
N GLY A 22 -2.55 -9.52 -5.48
CA GLY A 22 -2.34 -10.16 -6.78
C GLY A 22 -2.91 -9.31 -7.92
N PHE A 23 -2.30 -9.39 -9.11
CA PHE A 23 -2.80 -8.72 -10.31
C PHE A 23 -4.24 -9.11 -10.70
N ARG A 24 -4.71 -10.29 -10.27
CA ARG A 24 -6.09 -10.79 -10.47
C ARG A 24 -7.10 -10.25 -9.44
N GLN A 25 -6.73 -9.29 -8.60
CA GLN A 25 -7.59 -8.72 -7.55
C GLN A 25 -7.82 -7.21 -7.79
N PRO A 26 -8.48 -6.82 -8.90
CA PRO A 26 -8.70 -5.40 -9.22
C PRO A 26 -9.50 -4.65 -8.16
N GLU A 27 -10.34 -5.33 -7.38
CA GLU A 27 -11.09 -4.76 -6.25
C GLU A 27 -10.15 -4.33 -5.12
N ALA A 28 -9.12 -5.12 -4.83
CA ALA A 28 -8.12 -4.78 -3.80
C ALA A 28 -7.27 -3.59 -4.23
N VAL A 29 -6.91 -3.51 -5.51
CA VAL A 29 -6.21 -2.34 -6.09
C VAL A 29 -7.04 -1.07 -5.91
N LYS A 30 -8.31 -1.08 -6.32
CA LYS A 30 -9.22 0.05 -6.16
C LYS A 30 -9.39 0.44 -4.69
N LEU A 31 -9.52 -0.55 -3.81
CA LEU A 31 -9.62 -0.32 -2.38
C LEU A 31 -8.37 0.41 -1.85
N TYR A 32 -7.16 -0.08 -2.13
CA TYR A 32 -5.93 0.53 -1.62
C TYR A 32 -5.70 1.93 -2.19
N LEU A 33 -5.96 2.14 -3.49
CA LEU A 33 -5.93 3.48 -4.10
C LEU A 33 -6.89 4.44 -3.39
N SER A 34 -8.13 4.00 -3.11
CA SER A 34 -9.12 4.83 -2.39
C SER A 34 -8.71 5.15 -0.95
N GLN A 35 -7.87 4.31 -0.32
CA GLN A 35 -7.33 4.52 1.03
C GLN A 35 -6.03 5.34 1.02
N GLY A 36 -5.60 5.87 -0.14
CA GLY A 36 -4.41 6.71 -0.28
C GLY A 36 -3.08 5.93 -0.25
N TYR A 37 -3.10 4.65 -0.63
CA TYR A 37 -1.86 3.92 -0.89
C TYR A 37 -1.31 4.28 -2.27
N GLU A 38 0.00 4.49 -2.34
CA GLU A 38 0.73 4.75 -3.56
C GLU A 38 1.10 3.43 -4.24
N PRO A 39 0.70 3.21 -5.50
CA PRO A 39 1.10 2.05 -6.26
C PRO A 39 2.60 2.13 -6.61
N GLN A 40 3.32 1.04 -6.41
CA GLN A 40 4.74 0.90 -6.77
C GLN A 40 4.90 0.18 -8.12
N PHE A 41 3.90 0.35 -8.99
CA PHE A 41 3.79 -0.26 -10.33
C PHE A 41 3.01 0.70 -11.24
N ASP A 42 2.97 0.36 -12.53
CA ASP A 42 2.32 1.16 -13.56
C ASP A 42 0.81 0.82 -13.64
N LEU A 43 -0.04 1.82 -13.43
CA LEU A 43 -1.50 1.62 -13.44
C LEU A 43 -2.07 1.53 -14.85
N ASP A 44 -1.38 2.07 -15.85
CA ASP A 44 -1.83 2.11 -17.25
C ASP A 44 -1.41 0.86 -18.04
N ARG A 45 -0.56 0.01 -17.45
CA ARG A 45 -0.11 -1.25 -18.05
C ARG A 45 -1.17 -2.35 -17.91
N ASN A 46 -1.20 -3.31 -18.85
CA ASN A 46 -2.07 -4.47 -18.73
C ASN A 46 -1.69 -5.31 -17.49
N PRO A 47 -2.64 -5.57 -16.56
CA PRO A 47 -2.38 -6.38 -15.37
C PRO A 47 -1.82 -7.77 -15.65
N GLU A 48 -2.14 -8.36 -16.81
CA GLU A 48 -1.64 -9.68 -17.20
C GLU A 48 -0.12 -9.69 -17.46
N GLU A 49 0.47 -8.55 -17.81
CA GLU A 49 1.93 -8.45 -17.99
C GLU A 49 2.67 -8.66 -16.65
N TYR A 50 2.05 -8.30 -15.52
CA TYR A 50 2.63 -8.55 -14.20
C TYR A 50 2.70 -10.04 -13.85
N SER A 51 2.01 -10.92 -14.59
CA SER A 51 2.09 -12.37 -14.40
C SER A 51 3.33 -13.01 -15.05
N GLN A 52 4.05 -12.26 -15.89
CA GLN A 52 5.19 -12.76 -16.66
C GLN A 52 6.52 -12.31 -16.04
N PRO A 53 7.60 -13.09 -16.19
CA PRO A 53 8.95 -12.64 -15.83
C PRO A 53 9.30 -11.32 -16.53
N PRO A 54 9.98 -10.37 -15.84
CA PRO A 54 10.64 -10.49 -14.53
C PRO A 54 9.71 -10.27 -13.32
N TYR A 55 8.41 -10.10 -13.53
CA TYR A 55 7.45 -9.83 -12.47
C TYR A 55 6.96 -11.11 -11.79
N ASP A 56 6.56 -10.99 -10.53
CA ASP A 56 6.10 -12.12 -9.70
C ASP A 56 4.56 -12.15 -9.50
N GLY A 57 3.81 -11.34 -10.25
CA GLY A 57 2.35 -11.25 -10.15
C GLY A 57 1.83 -10.40 -8.98
N ARG A 58 2.71 -9.89 -8.11
CA ARG A 58 2.31 -9.07 -6.97
C ARG A 58 2.38 -7.59 -7.30
N LEU A 59 1.27 -6.92 -7.07
CA LEU A 59 1.15 -5.47 -7.11
C LEU A 59 1.45 -4.91 -5.73
N ARG A 60 2.46 -4.06 -5.65
CA ARG A 60 2.98 -3.51 -4.39
C ARG A 60 2.43 -2.11 -4.18
N PHE A 61 2.12 -1.80 -2.93
CA PHE A 61 1.58 -0.53 -2.49
C PHE A 61 2.35 -0.06 -1.26
N SER A 62 2.60 1.24 -1.18
CA SER A 62 3.19 1.87 0.00
C SER A 62 2.30 2.99 0.50
N LYS A 63 2.35 3.27 1.80
CA LYS A 63 1.74 4.46 2.38
C LYS A 63 2.62 4.96 3.51
N ALA A 64 2.92 6.25 3.49
CA ALA A 64 3.48 6.92 4.66
C ALA A 64 2.39 7.03 5.73
N LEU A 65 2.66 6.48 6.90
CA LEU A 65 1.82 6.72 8.06
C LEU A 65 2.13 8.11 8.56
N ALA A 66 1.10 8.94 8.73
CA ALA A 66 1.24 10.16 9.48
C ALA A 66 1.55 9.76 10.93
N VAL A 67 2.84 9.68 11.25
CA VAL A 67 3.29 9.83 12.62
C VAL A 67 2.98 11.28 12.94
N SER A 68 1.76 11.55 13.42
CA SER A 68 1.43 12.85 13.97
C SER A 68 2.56 13.18 14.92
N ALA A 69 3.32 14.21 14.57
CA ALA A 69 4.45 14.69 15.32
C ALA A 69 3.96 15.05 16.73
N LEU A 70 3.95 14.08 17.64
CA LEU A 70 3.85 14.26 19.08
C LEU A 70 5.18 14.82 19.64
N GLY A 71 5.93 15.55 18.80
CA GLY A 71 7.23 16.14 19.08
C GLY A 71 7.33 17.61 18.66
N GLN A 72 6.21 18.34 18.59
CA GLN A 72 6.23 19.81 18.65
C GLN A 72 5.66 20.28 19.98
N SER A 73 6.40 20.00 21.05
CA SER A 73 6.25 20.68 22.34
C SER A 73 7.64 20.78 22.97
N ALA A 74 8.34 21.88 22.73
CA ALA A 74 9.36 22.44 23.62
C ALA A 74 9.58 23.91 23.24
#